data_AF-A0A933QTP8-F1
#
_entry.id   AF-A0A933QTP8-F1
#
_cell.length_a   1.000
_cell.length_b   1.000
_cell.length_c   1.000
_cell.angle_alpha   90.00
_cell.angle_beta   90.00
_cell.angle_gamma   90.00
#
_symmetry.space_group_name_H-M   'P 1'
#
loop_
_entity.id
_entity.type
_entity.pdbx_description
1 polymer ?
#
loop_
_entity_poly.entity_id
_entity_poly.type
_entity_poly.pdbx_seq_one_letter_code
_entity_poly.pdbx_strand_id
1 'polypeptide(L)'
;MRSIVLNLIVEKTETGEYWGYSPDLPGLHVLGETPAEVVNLAPGVAHTLLQVRREKKLKTPGKFAHFDGSQTITIQQGTPAHALSRTHQKIARTRV
;
A
#
# COMPACT_ATOMS: atom_id res chain seq x y z
N MET A 1 -21.49 -4.74 5.47
CA MET A 1 -20.07 -5.07 5.70
C MET A 1 -19.28 -3.77 5.78
N ARG A 2 -18.33 -3.63 6.71
CA ARG A 2 -17.46 -2.44 6.76
C ARG A 2 -16.27 -2.65 5.84
N SER A 3 -15.97 -1.66 5.00
CA SER A 3 -14.82 -1.69 4.09
C SER A 3 -13.75 -0.74 4.60
N ILE A 4 -12.49 -1.17 4.59
CA ILE A 4 -11.33 -0.36 4.94
C ILE A 4 -10.48 -0.17 3.69
N VAL A 5 -10.18 1.08 3.35
CA VAL A 5 -9.33 1.40 2.21
C VAL A 5 -7.86 1.41 2.66
N LEU A 6 -7.04 0.64 1.96
CA LEU A 6 -5.60 0.53 2.16
C LEU A 6 -4.89 1.17 0.97
N ASN A 7 -4.10 2.21 1.22
CA ASN A 7 -3.29 2.84 0.18
C ASN A 7 -2.05 1.96 -0.08
N LEU A 8 -1.97 1.34 -1.25
CA LEU A 8 -0.87 0.46 -1.64
C LEU A 8 -0.01 1.15 -2.68
N ILE A 9 1.25 1.37 -2.35
CA ILE A 9 2.26 1.86 -3.28
C ILE A 9 2.91 0.64 -3.92
N VAL A 10 2.99 0.62 -5.25
CA VAL A 10 3.64 -0.45 -6.01
C VAL A 10 4.81 0.15 -6.79
N GLU A 11 6.00 -0.39 -6.57
CA GLU A 11 7.23 0.05 -7.21
C GLU A 11 7.89 -1.13 -7.91
N LYS A 12 8.61 -0.85 -9.01
CA LYS A 12 9.40 -1.87 -9.70
C LYS A 12 10.77 -1.97 -9.04
N THR A 13 11.22 -3.16 -8.72
CA THR A 13 12.53 -3.43 -8.12
C THR A 13 13.63 -3.46 -9.19
N GLU A 14 14.89 -3.38 -8.76
CA GLU A 14 16.06 -3.54 -9.64
C GLU A 14 16.14 -4.94 -10.28
N THR A 15 15.59 -5.95 -9.60
CA THR A 15 15.49 -7.33 -10.09
C THR A 15 14.39 -7.52 -11.15
N GLY A 16 13.55 -6.50 -11.37
CA GLY A 16 12.49 -6.52 -12.39
C GLY A 16 11.11 -6.90 -11.86
N GLU A 17 11.00 -7.31 -10.60
CA GLU A 17 9.76 -7.63 -9.90
C GLU A 17 9.03 -6.35 -9.46
N TYR A 18 7.81 -6.52 -8.92
CA TYR A 18 7.03 -5.44 -8.32
C TYR A 18 6.93 -5.65 -6.82
N TRP A 19 7.25 -4.60 -6.08
CA TRP A 19 7.15 -4.54 -4.63
C TRP A 19 6.02 -3.61 -4.22
N GLY A 20 5.04 -4.17 -3.52
CA GLY A 20 3.92 -3.48 -2.89
C GLY A 20 4.20 -3.22 -1.42
N TYR A 21 4.02 -1.98 -0.98
CA TYR A 21 4.06 -1.61 0.43
C TYR A 21 2.98 -0.57 0.74
N SER A 22 2.60 -0.46 2.02
CA SER A 22 1.62 0.55 2.45
C SER A 22 2.16 1.38 3.61
N PRO A 23 2.18 2.72 3.49
CA PRO A 23 2.49 3.58 4.63
C PRO A 23 1.40 3.53 5.70
N ASP A 24 0.15 3.21 5.31
CA ASP A 24 -0.97 3.09 6.25
C ASP A 24 -0.85 1.85 7.13
N LEU A 25 -0.18 0.80 6.63
CA LEU A 25 0.05 -0.46 7.33
C LEU A 25 1.53 -0.82 7.29
N PRO A 26 2.37 -0.20 8.15
CA PRO A 26 3.80 -0.49 8.20
C PRO A 26 4.06 -1.98 8.40
N GLY A 27 4.99 -2.54 7.64
CA GLY A 27 5.29 -3.98 7.65
C GLY A 27 4.40 -4.81 6.71
N LEU A 28 3.49 -4.20 5.96
CA LEU A 28 2.90 -4.83 4.78
C LEU A 28 3.89 -4.76 3.62
N HIS A 29 4.37 -5.93 3.18
CA HIS A 29 5.23 -6.09 2.01
C HIS A 29 4.68 -7.22 1.15
N VAL A 30 4.56 -6.97 -0.15
CA VAL A 30 4.06 -7.93 -1.13
C VAL A 30 4.99 -7.89 -2.32
N LEU A 31 5.42 -9.04 -2.83
CA LEU A 31 6.20 -9.16 -4.05
C LEU A 31 5.35 -9.89 -5.09
N GLY A 32 5.52 -9.51 -6.35
CA GLY A 32 4.87 -10.17 -7.49
C GLY A 32 5.59 -9.85 -8.78
N GLU A 33 5.34 -10.64 -9.81
CA GLU A 33 5.93 -10.47 -11.14
C GLU A 33 5.25 -9.34 -11.91
N THR A 34 4.02 -8.97 -11.52
CA THR A 34 3.24 -7.90 -12.14
C THR A 34 2.60 -6.96 -11.12
N PRO A 35 2.28 -5.70 -11.48
CA PRO A 35 1.57 -4.80 -10.58
C PRO A 35 0.19 -5.33 -10.18
N ALA A 36 -0.49 -6.01 -11.12
CA ALA A 36 -1.82 -6.57 -10.88
C ALA A 36 -1.78 -7.70 -9.86
N GLU A 37 -0.78 -8.56 -9.93
CA GLU A 37 -0.56 -9.62 -8.94
C GLU A 37 -0.34 -9.04 -7.55
N VAL A 38 0.53 -8.03 -7.41
CA VAL A 38 0.77 -7.35 -6.14
C VAL A 38 -0.53 -6.78 -5.55
N VAL A 39 -1.37 -6.14 -6.38
CA VAL A 39 -2.67 -5.61 -5.94
C VAL A 39 -3.64 -6.72 -5.53
N ASN A 40 -3.65 -7.84 -6.23
CA ASN A 40 -4.53 -8.97 -5.93
C ASN A 40 -4.12 -9.68 -4.63
N LEU A 41 -2.83 -9.76 -4.34
CA LEU A 41 -2.29 -10.40 -3.14
C LEU A 41 -2.40 -9.51 -1.89
N ALA A 42 -2.31 -8.18 -2.05
CA ALA A 42 -2.24 -7.24 -0.94
C ALA A 42 -3.39 -7.33 0.08
N PRO A 43 -4.68 -7.50 -0.29
CA PRO A 43 -5.77 -7.67 0.68
C PRO A 43 -5.56 -8.86 1.60
N GLY A 44 -5.15 -10.01 1.06
CA GLY A 44 -4.97 -11.24 1.81
C GLY A 44 -3.79 -11.15 2.78
N VAL A 45 -2.67 -10.57 2.32
CA VAL A 45 -1.50 -10.34 3.17
C VAL A 45 -1.81 -9.32 4.27
N ALA A 46 -2.52 -8.24 3.94
CA ALA A 46 -2.93 -7.22 4.92
C ALA A 46 -3.89 -7.80 5.98
N HIS A 47 -4.84 -8.64 5.57
CA HIS A 47 -5.77 -9.31 6.48
C HIS A 47 -5.01 -10.21 7.46
N THR A 48 -4.11 -11.05 6.95
CA THR A 48 -3.24 -11.92 7.77
C THR A 48 -2.40 -11.10 8.74
N LEU A 49 -1.76 -10.02 8.27
CA LEU A 49 -0.92 -9.17 9.10
C LEU A 49 -1.72 -8.52 10.25
N LEU A 50 -2.92 -8.02 9.96
CA LEU A 50 -3.80 -7.41 10.95
C LEU A 50 -4.32 -8.45 11.95
N GLN A 51 -4.64 -9.66 11.48
CA GLN A 51 -5.05 -10.76 12.34
C GLN A 51 -3.93 -11.15 13.31
N VAL A 52 -2.70 -11.34 12.82
CA VAL A 52 -1.53 -11.65 13.65
C VAL A 52 -1.26 -10.52 14.66
N ARG A 53 -1.37 -9.26 14.25
CA ARG A 53 -1.23 -8.12 15.18
C ARG A 53 -2.28 -8.14 16.27
N ARG A 54 -3.53 -8.44 15.94
CA ARG A 54 -4.62 -8.56 16.92
C ARG A 54 -4.37 -9.71 17.89
N GLU A 55 -4.03 -10.89 17.39
CA GLU A 55 -3.73 -12.08 18.21
C GLU A 55 -2.57 -11.82 19.18
N LYS A 56 -1.52 -11.14 18.70
CA LYS A 56 -0.36 -10.74 19.51
C LYS A 56 -0.57 -9.47 20.33
N LYS A 57 -1.77 -8.88 20.33
CA LYS A 57 -2.11 -7.60 21.00
C LYS A 57 -1.14 -6.46 20.64
N LEU A 58 -0.60 -6.48 19.43
CA LEU A 58 0.28 -5.44 18.92
C LEU A 58 -0.52 -4.21 18.53
N LYS A 59 0.08 -3.03 18.73
CA LYS A 59 -0.54 -1.76 18.34
C LYS A 59 -0.77 -1.75 16.83
N THR A 60 -2.03 -1.62 16.46
CA THR A 60 -2.46 -1.56 15.06
C THR A 60 -2.61 -0.09 14.66
N PRO A 61 -2.13 0.34 13.47
CA PRO A 61 -2.08 1.75 13.12
C PRO A 61 -3.47 2.32 12.81
N GLY A 62 -3.74 3.54 13.31
CA GLY A 62 -4.80 4.44 12.87
C GLY A 62 -6.12 3.76 12.50
N LYS A 63 -6.48 3.82 11.21
CA LYS A 63 -7.74 3.32 10.64
C LYS A 63 -7.96 1.81 10.75
N PHE A 64 -6.93 1.03 11.11
CA PHE A 64 -7.02 -0.41 11.35
C PHE A 64 -7.17 -0.76 12.83
N ALA A 65 -7.18 0.22 13.74
CA ALA A 65 -7.27 -0.03 15.19
C ALA A 65 -8.53 -0.81 15.60
N HIS A 66 -9.61 -0.69 14.81
CA HIS A 66 -10.87 -1.38 15.04
C HIS A 66 -11.07 -2.61 14.14
N PHE A 67 -10.00 -3.12 13.52
CA PHE A 67 -10.08 -4.33 12.72
C PHE A 67 -10.49 -5.53 13.58
N ASP A 68 -11.59 -6.17 13.23
CA ASP A 68 -12.17 -7.32 13.94
C ASP A 68 -12.12 -8.62 13.12
N GLY A 69 -11.62 -8.55 11.89
CA GLY A 69 -11.51 -9.67 10.95
C GLY A 69 -12.69 -9.80 9.99
N SER A 70 -13.81 -9.11 10.24
CA SER A 70 -15.00 -9.12 9.38
C SER A 70 -14.99 -8.03 8.31
N GLN A 71 -14.06 -7.08 8.38
CA GLN A 71 -13.96 -5.99 7.41
C GLN A 71 -13.27 -6.42 6.13
N THR A 72 -13.77 -5.92 5.00
CA THR A 72 -13.14 -6.10 3.69
C THR A 72 -12.06 -5.04 3.48
N ILE A 73 -10.86 -5.47 3.06
CA ILE A 73 -9.76 -4.55 2.72
C ILE A 73 -9.81 -4.27 1.23
N THR A 74 -10.01 -3.01 0.86
CA THR A 74 -10.00 -2.56 -0.54
C THR A 74 -8.67 -1.86 -0.82
N ILE A 75 -8.02 -2.21 -1.93
CA ILE A 75 -6.78 -1.56 -2.35
C ILE A 75 -7.10 -0.30 -3.12
N GLN A 76 -6.51 0.81 -2.70
CA GLN A 76 -6.37 2.01 -3.51
C GLN A 76 -4.90 2.10 -3.92
N GLN A 77 -4.62 2.05 -5.22
CA GLN A 77 -3.25 2.21 -5.71
C GLN A 77 -2.79 3.65 -5.47
N GLY A 78 -1.77 3.78 -4.62
CA GLY A 78 -1.11 5.03 -4.31
C GLY A 78 -0.06 5.36 -5.34
N THR A 79 0.13 6.65 -5.59
CA THR A 79 1.28 7.12 -6.38
C THR A 79 2.52 7.11 -5.49
N PRO A 80 3.64 6.48 -5.91
CA PRO A 80 4.87 6.52 -5.14
C PRO A 80 5.33 7.97 -4.94
N ALA A 81 5.77 8.31 -3.73
CA ALA A 81 6.12 9.69 -3.37
C ALA A 81 7.22 10.27 -4.28
N HIS A 82 8.11 9.43 -4.80
CA HIS A 82 9.15 9.84 -5.74
C HIS A 82 8.62 10.27 -7.12
N ALA A 83 7.44 9.80 -7.53
CA ALA A 83 6.80 10.22 -8.79
C ALA A 83 6.18 11.62 -8.70
N LEU A 84 5.81 12.08 -7.50
CA LEU A 84 5.27 13.43 -7.28
C LEU A 84 6.33 14.53 -7.42
N SER A 85 7.61 14.19 -7.26
CA SER A 85 8.74 15.13 -7.37
C SER A 85 9.14 15.48 -8.81
N ARG A 86 8.67 14.73 -9.82
CA ARG A 86 9.01 15.00 -11.24
C ARG A 86 8.08 15.99 -11.95
N THR A 87 6.92 16.31 -11.38
CA THR A 87 5.91 17.14 -12.08
C THR A 87 6.08 18.64 -11.86
N HIS A 88 6.80 19.07 -10.81
CA HIS A 88 7.00 20.51 -10.54
C HIS A 88 8.23 21.15 -11.20
N GLN A 89 9.02 20.39 -11.99
CA GLN A 89 10.23 20.91 -12.65
C GLN A 89 10.09 20.99 -14.17
N LYS A 90 8.95 21.49 -14.68
CA LYS A 90 8.81 21.77 -16.13
C LYS A 90 8.01 23.03 -16.49
N ILE A 91 7.88 23.99 -15.57
CA ILE A 91 7.18 25.26 -15.83
C ILE A 91 7.99 26.47 -15.35
N ALA A 92 9.23 26.61 -15.81
CA ALA A 92 10.00 27.85 -15.58
C ALA A 92 11.06 28.12 -16.66
N ARG A 93 10.77 27.88 -17.93
CA ARG A 93 11.57 28.43 -19.04
C ARG A 93 10.67 28.66 -20.25
N THR A 94 9.95 29.79 -20.30
CA THR A 94 9.62 30.54 -21.53
C THR A 94 8.92 31.85 -21.15
N ARG A 95 9.69 32.94 -21.18
CA ARG A 95 9.32 34.33 -21.53
C ARG A 95 10.68 35.01 -21.72
N VAL A 96 11.20 35.05 -22.96
CA VAL A 96 11.07 36.16 -23.94
C VAL A 96 11.31 37.51 -23.28
#